data_AF-A0A1H6V6E8-F1
#
_entry.id   AF-A0A1H6V6E8-F1
#
_cell.length_a   1.000
_cell.length_b   1.000
_cell.length_c   1.000
_cell.angle_alpha   90.00
_cell.angle_beta   90.00
_cell.angle_gamma   90.00
#
_symmetry.space_group_name_H-M   'P 1'
#
loop_
_entity.id
_entity.type
_entity.pdbx_description
1 polymer ?
#
loop_
_entity_poly.entity_id
_entity_poly.type
_entity_poly.pdbx_seq_one_letter_code
_entity_poly.pdbx_strand_id
1 'polypeptide(L)'
;MRSETAPTVVDSRPATEVAAGTGAEAGLLAGTQVLTQAGETPVERIRPGQRIITRDAGLVSVMHCRHHVRQCHAVRIAAGSLGDLRPEHDLILPAGQPVLIRDWRARAMFGRDRALVPAGALVDGEYVLDLGLREIAVAELRFDAPHVIYAGGLELSVPGRAAQPVAA
;
A
#
# COMPACT_ATOMS: atom_id res chain seq x y z
N MET A 1 -10.70 33.91 -37.10
CA MET A 1 -10.86 32.54 -37.66
C MET A 1 -9.51 31.87 -37.78
N ARG A 2 -9.10 31.11 -36.76
CA ARG A 2 -8.53 29.76 -36.86
C ARG A 2 -8.73 29.13 -35.48
N SER A 3 -9.63 28.17 -35.45
CA SER A 3 -9.94 27.29 -34.32
C SER A 3 -8.80 26.29 -34.09
N GLU A 4 -8.98 25.49 -33.03
CA GLU A 4 -8.38 24.17 -32.73
C GLU A 4 -7.21 24.16 -31.75
N THR A 5 -7.11 23.28 -30.76
CA THR A 5 -8.04 22.35 -30.08
C THR A 5 -7.35 21.98 -28.76
N ALA A 6 -8.07 21.96 -27.63
CA ALA A 6 -7.56 21.45 -26.36
C ALA A 6 -7.36 19.93 -26.42
N PRO A 7 -6.28 19.35 -25.86
CA PRO A 7 -6.26 17.92 -25.63
C PRO A 7 -7.01 17.60 -24.33
N THR A 8 -8.29 17.25 -24.48
CA THR A 8 -9.00 16.39 -23.52
C THR A 8 -8.75 14.95 -23.95
N VAL A 9 -7.96 14.20 -23.18
CA VAL A 9 -8.13 12.75 -23.05
C VAL A 9 -8.00 12.41 -21.57
N VAL A 10 -9.15 12.41 -20.90
CA VAL A 10 -9.38 11.68 -19.66
C VAL A 10 -9.28 10.20 -20.01
N ASP A 11 -8.17 9.55 -19.63
CA ASP A 11 -8.10 8.08 -19.62
C ASP A 11 -8.61 7.59 -18.26
N SER A 12 -9.93 7.59 -18.12
CA SER A 12 -10.64 6.89 -17.05
C SER A 12 -10.73 5.42 -17.42
N ARG A 13 -9.71 4.64 -17.07
CA ARG A 13 -9.79 3.17 -17.06
C ARG A 13 -9.50 2.64 -15.66
N PRO A 14 -10.28 1.65 -15.17
CA PRO A 14 -10.08 1.09 -13.85
C PRO A 14 -8.68 0.44 -13.79
N ALA A 15 -7.86 0.94 -12.87
CA ALA A 15 -6.59 0.32 -12.52
C ALA A 15 -6.89 -0.94 -11.68
N THR A 16 -7.29 -2.03 -12.31
CA THR A 16 -7.51 -3.30 -11.61
C THR A 16 -7.10 -4.47 -12.49
N GLU A 17 -5.79 -4.74 -12.54
CA GLU A 17 -5.33 -6.11 -12.69
C GLU A 17 -4.07 -6.29 -11.86
N VAL A 18 -4.33 -6.70 -10.61
CA VAL A 18 -3.39 -6.96 -9.53
C VAL A 18 -2.90 -8.39 -9.72
N ALA A 19 -1.58 -8.58 -9.81
CA ALA A 19 -1.00 -9.88 -9.48
C ALA A 19 -1.36 -10.14 -8.02
N ALA A 20 -2.28 -11.08 -7.78
CA ALA A 20 -2.79 -11.44 -6.47
C ALA A 20 -1.65 -11.97 -5.60
N GLY A 21 -0.92 -11.05 -4.97
CA GLY A 21 -0.08 -11.36 -3.83
C GLY A 21 -1.00 -11.88 -2.74
N THR A 22 -0.80 -13.13 -2.35
CA THR A 22 -1.56 -13.81 -1.32
C THR A 22 -1.59 -12.92 -0.08
N GLY A 23 -2.77 -12.39 0.27
CA GLY A 23 -2.95 -11.47 1.41
C GLY A 23 -2.66 -12.07 2.79
N ALA A 24 -1.99 -13.22 2.85
CA ALA A 24 -1.56 -13.90 4.06
C ALA A 24 -0.32 -13.26 4.71
N GLU A 25 0.40 -12.39 3.99
CA GLU A 25 1.61 -11.73 4.48
C GLU A 25 1.60 -10.20 4.33
N ALA A 26 0.43 -9.58 4.35
CA ALA A 26 0.28 -8.11 4.31
C ALA A 26 -0.13 -7.58 5.69
N GLY A 27 0.27 -6.37 6.01
CA GLY A 27 0.01 -5.74 7.30
C GLY A 27 0.89 -4.52 7.52
N LEU A 28 0.41 -3.59 8.35
CA LEU A 28 1.14 -2.38 8.71
C LEU A 28 1.79 -2.58 10.07
N LEU A 29 3.06 -2.18 10.22
CA LEU A 29 3.73 -2.29 11.50
C LEU A 29 3.15 -1.27 12.50
N ALA A 30 3.08 -1.62 13.79
CA ALA A 30 2.75 -0.66 14.83
C ALA A 30 3.66 0.58 14.75
N GLY A 31 3.09 1.77 14.93
CA GLY A 31 3.75 3.06 14.77
C GLY A 31 3.73 3.61 13.34
N THR A 32 3.33 2.81 12.33
CA THR A 32 3.16 3.29 10.95
C THR A 32 2.06 4.36 10.91
N GLN A 33 2.41 5.57 10.50
CA GLN A 33 1.45 6.67 10.33
C GLN A 33 0.60 6.43 9.10
N VAL A 34 -0.72 6.48 9.24
CA VAL A 34 -1.69 6.37 8.14
C VAL A 34 -2.39 7.71 7.97
N LEU A 35 -2.56 8.15 6.74
CA LEU A 35 -3.26 9.40 6.46
C LEU A 35 -4.78 9.21 6.61
N THR A 36 -5.35 9.82 7.65
CA THR A 36 -6.79 9.77 7.94
C THR A 36 -7.45 11.13 7.71
N GLN A 37 -8.79 11.17 7.82
CA GLN A 37 -9.51 12.44 7.80
C GLN A 37 -9.02 13.45 8.87
N ALA A 38 -8.51 12.96 10.00
CA ALA A 38 -8.01 13.78 11.10
C ALA A 38 -6.51 14.12 10.98
N GLY A 39 -5.88 13.76 9.86
CA GLY A 39 -4.42 13.83 9.67
C GLY A 39 -3.75 12.47 9.88
N GLU A 40 -2.43 12.50 10.06
CA GLU A 40 -1.64 11.30 10.28
C GLU A 40 -1.97 10.65 11.63
N THR A 41 -2.35 9.38 11.59
CA THR A 41 -2.72 8.60 12.78
C THR A 41 -1.94 7.29 12.79
N PRO A 42 -1.32 6.91 13.92
CA PRO A 42 -0.68 5.61 14.05
C PRO A 42 -1.68 4.47 13.81
N VAL A 43 -1.28 3.45 13.05
CA VAL A 43 -2.18 2.38 12.65
C VAL A 43 -2.86 1.67 13.83
N GLU A 44 -2.15 1.49 14.94
CA GLU A 44 -2.66 0.84 16.15
C GLU A 44 -3.80 1.62 16.84
N ARG A 45 -3.96 2.91 16.51
CA ARG A 45 -5.06 3.76 16.99
C ARG A 45 -6.26 3.74 16.08
N ILE A 46 -6.14 3.20 14.87
CA ILE A 46 -7.25 3.14 13.92
C ILE A 46 -8.32 2.17 14.42
N ARG A 47 -9.58 2.57 14.27
CA ARG A 47 -10.75 1.77 14.67
C ARG A 47 -11.71 1.58 13.49
N PRO A 48 -12.49 0.48 13.49
CA PRO A 48 -13.60 0.33 12.55
C PRO A 48 -14.51 1.57 12.56
N GLY A 49 -14.96 1.98 11.37
CA GLY A 49 -15.75 3.19 11.14
C GLY A 49 -14.93 4.46 10.90
N GLN A 50 -13.63 4.48 11.23
CA GLN A 50 -12.76 5.63 10.96
C GLN A 50 -12.52 5.79 9.45
N ARG A 51 -12.48 7.04 8.98
CA ARG A 51 -12.26 7.37 7.57
C ARG A 51 -10.78 7.58 7.27
N ILE A 52 -10.27 6.79 6.34
CA ILE A 52 -8.89 6.83 5.84
C ILE A 52 -8.88 7.47 4.46
N ILE A 53 -7.85 8.27 4.17
CA ILE A 53 -7.62 8.82 2.84
C ILE A 53 -6.97 7.73 1.98
N THR A 54 -7.69 7.35 0.93
CA THR A 54 -7.26 6.43 -0.11
C THR A 54 -6.92 7.20 -1.38
N ARG A 55 -6.05 6.63 -2.20
CA ARG A 55 -5.67 7.20 -3.49
C ARG A 55 -6.78 7.11 -4.52
N ASP A 56 -7.50 6.01 -4.53
CA ASP A 56 -8.43 5.66 -5.61
C ASP A 56 -9.88 6.11 -5.34
N ALA A 57 -10.30 6.17 -4.08
CA ALA A 57 -11.70 6.46 -3.71
C ALA A 57 -11.87 7.64 -2.73
N GLY A 58 -10.79 8.38 -2.41
CA GLY A 58 -10.85 9.46 -1.43
C GLY A 58 -11.05 8.92 -0.01
N LEU A 59 -12.04 9.42 0.73
CA LEU A 59 -12.29 8.99 2.11
C LEU A 59 -13.09 7.68 2.16
N VAL A 60 -12.47 6.63 2.71
CA VAL A 60 -13.09 5.30 2.86
C VAL A 60 -13.12 4.89 4.33
N SER A 61 -14.25 4.35 4.79
CA SER A 61 -14.39 3.85 6.15
C SER A 61 -13.75 2.48 6.33
N VAL A 62 -12.93 2.33 7.36
CA VAL A 62 -12.39 1.02 7.75
C VAL A 62 -13.50 0.12 8.26
N MET A 63 -13.58 -1.11 7.74
CA MET A 63 -14.59 -2.09 8.15
C MET A 63 -14.11 -2.94 9.33
N HIS A 64 -12.85 -3.36 9.30
CA HIS A 64 -12.27 -4.18 10.35
C HIS A 64 -10.81 -3.82 10.60
N CYS A 65 -10.39 -3.91 11.85
CA CYS A 65 -9.00 -3.78 12.27
C CYS A 65 -8.65 -5.00 13.11
N ARG A 66 -7.58 -5.70 12.77
CA ARG A 66 -7.05 -6.82 13.56
C ARG A 66 -5.59 -6.57 13.89
N HIS A 67 -5.26 -6.54 15.17
CA HIS A 67 -3.89 -6.37 15.64
C HIS A 67 -3.41 -7.69 16.23
N HIS A 68 -2.25 -8.14 15.79
CA HIS A 68 -1.65 -9.38 16.29
C HIS A 68 -0.15 -9.39 16.01
N VAL A 69 0.54 -10.30 16.67
CA VAL A 69 1.95 -10.57 16.42
C VAL A 69 2.05 -11.77 15.47
N ARG A 70 2.92 -11.69 14.47
CA ARG A 70 3.16 -12.75 13.50
C ARG A 70 4.65 -12.87 13.19
N GLN A 71 5.11 -14.10 12.96
CA GLN A 71 6.41 -14.36 12.36
C GLN A 71 6.30 -14.34 10.84
N CYS A 72 7.07 -13.48 10.18
CA CYS A 72 7.15 -13.42 8.72
C CYS A 72 8.45 -12.79 8.25
N HIS A 73 8.76 -12.93 6.95
CA HIS A 73 9.87 -12.18 6.38
C HIS A 73 9.55 -10.68 6.40
N ALA A 74 10.48 -9.89 6.93
CA ALA A 74 10.34 -8.44 7.00
C ALA A 74 11.39 -7.78 6.13
N VAL A 75 11.01 -6.66 5.51
CA VAL A 75 11.94 -5.81 4.76
C VAL A 75 12.02 -4.44 5.40
N ARG A 76 13.23 -3.87 5.43
CA ARG A 76 13.46 -2.47 5.79
C ARG A 76 13.63 -1.66 4.51
N ILE A 77 12.82 -0.64 4.35
CA ILE A 77 12.90 0.35 3.29
C ILE A 77 13.51 1.61 3.90
N ALA A 78 14.73 1.97 3.48
CA ALA A 78 15.43 3.14 3.99
C ALA A 78 14.71 4.44 3.62
N ALA A 79 14.80 5.46 4.47
CA ALA A 79 14.28 6.79 4.17
C ALA A 79 14.80 7.32 2.82
N GLY A 80 13.92 7.92 2.02
CA GLY A 80 14.24 8.52 0.72
C GLY A 80 14.55 7.55 -0.42
N SER A 81 14.47 6.24 -0.18
CA SER A 81 14.88 5.22 -1.16
C SER A 81 13.94 5.06 -2.35
N LEU A 82 12.63 5.33 -2.19
CA LEU A 82 11.60 5.06 -3.19
C LEU A 82 11.15 6.30 -3.98
N GLY A 83 12.05 7.27 -4.17
CA GLY A 83 11.79 8.50 -4.93
C GLY A 83 11.08 9.57 -4.11
N ASP A 84 11.14 10.83 -4.55
CA ASP A 84 10.53 12.01 -3.90
C ASP A 84 10.77 12.11 -2.38
N LEU A 85 11.94 11.63 -1.91
CA LEU A 85 12.29 11.56 -0.48
C LEU A 85 11.30 10.72 0.35
N ARG A 86 10.74 9.66 -0.24
CA ARG A 86 9.85 8.69 0.41
C ARG A 86 10.55 7.33 0.62
N PRO A 87 10.27 6.62 1.73
CA PRO A 87 9.54 7.10 2.91
C PRO A 87 10.34 8.20 3.65
N GLU A 88 9.68 9.02 4.48
CA GLU A 88 10.36 10.10 5.23
C GLU A 88 11.28 9.57 6.34
N HIS A 89 10.95 8.38 6.85
CA HIS A 89 11.70 7.63 7.84
C HIS A 89 11.85 6.19 7.37
N ASP A 90 12.82 5.47 7.94
CA ASP A 90 12.94 4.04 7.73
C ASP A 90 11.62 3.33 8.06
N LEU A 91 11.14 2.54 7.12
CA LEU A 91 9.88 1.81 7.24
C LEU A 91 10.15 0.31 7.17
N ILE A 92 9.62 -0.43 8.13
CA ILE A 92 9.67 -1.90 8.12
C ILE A 92 8.29 -2.42 7.74
N LEU A 93 8.25 -3.29 6.73
CA LEU A 93 7.03 -3.92 6.25
C LEU A 93 7.20 -5.44 6.18
N PRO A 94 6.11 -6.20 6.31
CA PRO A 94 6.09 -7.59 5.85
C PRO A 94 6.52 -7.66 4.37
N ALA A 95 7.32 -8.64 3.99
CA ALA A 95 7.80 -8.81 2.61
C ALA A 95 6.65 -9.00 1.60
N GLY A 96 5.52 -9.54 2.04
CA GLY A 96 4.32 -9.70 1.21
C GLY A 96 3.45 -8.45 1.09
N GLN A 97 3.73 -7.36 1.83
CA GLN A 97 2.94 -6.14 1.77
C GLN A 97 3.03 -5.51 0.37
N PRO A 98 1.92 -5.35 -0.37
CA PRO A 98 1.98 -4.73 -1.68
C PRO A 98 2.15 -3.21 -1.56
N VAL A 99 3.17 -2.69 -2.25
CA VAL A 99 3.54 -1.29 -2.37
C VAL A 99 3.25 -0.83 -3.80
N LEU A 100 2.63 0.33 -3.97
CA LEU A 100 2.38 0.93 -5.27
C LEU A 100 3.61 1.71 -5.73
N ILE A 101 4.24 1.25 -6.81
CA ILE A 101 5.32 1.93 -7.51
C ILE A 101 4.75 2.59 -8.75
N ARG A 102 5.13 3.84 -9.05
CA ARG A 102 4.58 4.60 -10.19
C ARG A 102 5.55 5.55 -10.89
N ASP A 103 6.82 5.46 -10.54
CA ASP A 103 7.87 6.28 -11.12
C ASP A 103 8.56 5.53 -12.28
N TRP A 104 9.70 6.04 -12.73
CA TRP A 104 10.52 5.39 -13.74
C TRP A 104 10.87 3.93 -13.39
N ARG A 105 10.89 3.54 -12.10
CA ARG A 105 11.15 2.16 -11.68
C ARG A 105 10.01 1.24 -12.05
N ALA A 106 8.75 1.69 -11.96
CA ALA A 106 7.62 0.89 -12.42
C ALA A 106 7.79 0.53 -13.90
N ARG A 107 8.24 1.50 -14.71
CA ARG A 107 8.51 1.31 -16.13
C ARG A 107 9.72 0.41 -16.36
N ALA A 108 10.81 0.61 -15.64
CA ALA A 108 12.05 -0.13 -15.79
C ALA A 108 11.93 -1.59 -15.33
N MET A 109 11.23 -1.85 -14.21
CA MET A 109 11.09 -3.17 -13.60
C MET A 109 9.90 -3.96 -14.16
N PHE A 110 8.80 -3.29 -14.55
CA PHE A 110 7.54 -3.96 -14.91
C PHE A 110 6.98 -3.53 -16.27
N GLY A 111 7.62 -2.61 -17.00
CA GLY A 111 7.15 -2.12 -18.29
C GLY A 111 5.83 -1.33 -18.21
N ARG A 112 5.39 -0.93 -17.02
CA ARG A 112 4.11 -0.24 -16.76
C ARG A 112 4.35 1.09 -16.06
N ASP A 113 3.45 2.04 -16.25
CA ASP A 113 3.57 3.35 -15.59
C ASP A 113 3.24 3.28 -14.09
N ARG A 114 2.59 2.20 -13.64
CA ARG A 114 2.35 1.88 -12.23
C ARG A 114 2.23 0.37 -12.01
N ALA A 115 2.68 -0.11 -10.87
CA ALA A 115 2.61 -1.52 -10.47
C ALA A 115 2.43 -1.67 -8.96
N LEU A 116 1.60 -2.64 -8.53
CA LEU A 116 1.58 -3.11 -7.15
C LEU A 116 2.57 -4.27 -7.02
N VAL A 117 3.52 -4.11 -6.10
CA VAL A 117 4.67 -5.00 -5.97
C VAL A 117 4.82 -5.40 -4.49
N PRO A 118 5.01 -6.69 -4.16
CA PRO A 118 5.37 -7.07 -2.80
C PRO A 118 6.65 -6.36 -2.35
N ALA A 119 6.70 -5.87 -1.12
CA ALA A 119 7.85 -5.14 -0.60
C ALA A 119 9.16 -5.96 -0.68
N GLY A 120 9.07 -7.29 -0.56
CA GLY A 120 10.19 -8.23 -0.76
C GLY A 120 10.81 -8.21 -2.15
N ALA A 121 10.04 -7.89 -3.19
CA ALA A 121 10.54 -7.80 -4.55
C ALA A 121 11.27 -6.46 -4.84
N LEU A 122 11.25 -5.52 -3.88
CA LEU A 122 12.00 -4.27 -3.96
C LEU A 122 13.41 -4.38 -3.36
N VAL A 123 13.76 -5.52 -2.76
CA VAL A 123 15.07 -5.73 -2.11
C VAL A 123 16.20 -5.56 -3.13
N ASP A 124 17.09 -4.61 -2.87
CA ASP A 124 18.25 -4.27 -3.69
C ASP A 124 19.58 -4.51 -2.96
N GLY A 125 19.54 -4.78 -1.66
CA GLY A 125 20.72 -5.02 -0.83
C GLY A 125 21.44 -3.76 -0.35
N GLU A 126 20.94 -2.56 -0.70
CA GLU A 126 21.53 -1.27 -0.31
C GLU A 126 20.51 -0.41 0.44
N TYR A 127 19.38 -0.10 -0.19
CA TYR A 127 18.34 0.78 0.37
C TYR A 127 17.13 0.00 0.86
N VAL A 128 16.83 -1.13 0.22
CA VAL A 128 15.79 -2.06 0.64
C VAL A 128 16.46 -3.36 1.05
N LEU A 129 16.41 -3.67 2.35
CA LEU A 129 17.09 -4.82 2.93
C LEU A 129 16.09 -5.87 3.40
N ASP A 130 16.35 -7.13 3.05
CA ASP A 130 15.70 -8.27 3.70
C ASP A 130 16.24 -8.43 5.12
N LEU A 131 15.35 -8.38 6.11
CA LEU A 131 15.67 -8.61 7.52
C LEU A 131 15.52 -10.08 7.91
N GLY A 132 15.08 -10.94 7.01
CA GLY A 132 14.75 -12.33 7.26
C GLY A 132 13.49 -12.51 8.09
N LEU A 133 13.34 -13.70 8.68
CA LEU A 133 12.20 -14.02 9.53
C LEU A 133 12.26 -13.19 10.83
N ARG A 134 11.19 -12.41 11.07
CA ARG A 134 11.03 -11.56 12.23
C ARG A 134 9.65 -11.75 12.84
N GLU A 135 9.61 -11.67 14.17
CA GLU A 135 8.36 -11.53 14.90
C GLU A 135 7.98 -10.04 14.91
N ILE A 136 6.85 -9.70 14.31
CA ILE A 136 6.41 -8.32 14.14
C ILE A 136 4.96 -8.13 14.59
N ALA A 137 4.70 -7.02 15.28
CA ALA A 137 3.34 -6.59 15.60
C ALA A 137 2.73 -5.89 14.38
N VAL A 138 1.69 -6.51 13.82
CA VAL A 138 1.03 -6.06 12.59
C VAL A 138 -0.42 -5.67 12.86
N ALA A 139 -0.84 -4.60 12.21
CA ALA A 139 -2.22 -4.17 12.09
C ALA A 139 -2.72 -4.47 10.69
N GLU A 140 -3.71 -5.36 10.59
CA GLU A 140 -4.43 -5.67 9.37
C GLU A 140 -5.71 -4.82 9.32
N LEU A 141 -5.74 -3.87 8.39
CA LEU A 141 -6.93 -3.11 8.06
C LEU A 141 -7.72 -3.85 6.97
N ARG A 142 -9.04 -3.72 6.98
CA ARG A 142 -9.92 -4.21 5.92
C ARG A 142 -10.93 -3.15 5.54
N PHE A 143 -11.13 -3.00 4.24
CA PHE A 143 -12.16 -2.16 3.64
C PHE A 143 -13.24 -3.02 2.98
N ASP A 144 -14.25 -2.38 2.39
CA ASP A 144 -15.26 -3.09 1.59
C ASP A 144 -14.67 -3.61 0.28
N ALA A 145 -13.94 -2.76 -0.46
CA ALA A 145 -13.15 -3.11 -1.63
C ALA A 145 -11.64 -2.92 -1.38
N PRO A 146 -10.74 -3.53 -2.17
CA PRO A 146 -9.31 -3.23 -2.09
C PRO A 146 -9.03 -1.77 -2.42
N HIS A 147 -8.21 -1.12 -1.59
CA HIS A 147 -7.84 0.29 -1.75
C HIS A 147 -6.36 0.51 -1.52
N VAL A 148 -5.82 1.56 -2.12
CA VAL A 148 -4.45 2.03 -1.85
C VAL A 148 -4.52 3.18 -0.86
N ILE A 149 -3.86 3.03 0.29
CA ILE A 149 -3.79 4.06 1.34
C ILE A 149 -2.43 4.74 1.35
N TYR A 150 -2.35 5.93 1.95
CA TYR A 150 -1.08 6.56 2.29
C TYR A 150 -0.67 6.14 3.70
N ALA A 151 0.45 5.43 3.82
CA ALA A 151 0.95 4.91 5.08
C ALA A 151 2.49 4.87 5.11
N GLY A 152 3.09 5.39 6.19
CA GLY A 152 4.54 5.44 6.36
C GLY A 152 5.26 6.23 5.26
N GLY A 153 4.60 7.25 4.68
CA GLY A 153 5.12 7.98 3.52
C GLY A 153 5.05 7.21 2.18
N LEU A 154 4.52 5.99 2.18
CA LEU A 154 4.34 5.15 1.00
C LEU A 154 2.86 4.95 0.68
N GLU A 155 2.62 4.23 -0.41
CA GLU A 155 1.28 3.89 -0.87
C GLU A 155 1.12 2.39 -0.87
N LEU A 156 0.29 1.93 0.05
CA LEU A 156 0.20 0.53 0.41
C LEU A 156 -1.18 0.01 0.04
N SER A 157 -1.22 -1.14 -0.62
CA SER A 157 -2.49 -1.82 -0.89
C SER A 157 -3.02 -2.46 0.38
N VAL A 158 -4.27 -2.17 0.69
CA VAL A 158 -5.02 -2.83 1.76
C VAL A 158 -6.14 -3.64 1.11
N PRO A 159 -6.28 -4.92 1.45
CA PRO A 159 -7.30 -5.75 0.82
C PRO A 159 -8.70 -5.37 1.29
N GLY A 160 -9.67 -5.56 0.39
CA GLY A 160 -11.09 -5.45 0.72
C GLY A 160 -11.59 -6.65 1.51
N ARG A 161 -12.92 -6.75 1.61
CA ARG A 161 -13.59 -7.94 2.10
C ARG A 161 -13.08 -9.15 1.33
N ALA A 162 -12.72 -10.22 2.04
CA ALA A 162 -12.51 -11.50 1.40
C ALA A 162 -13.83 -11.88 0.72
N ALA A 163 -13.80 -12.15 -0.60
CA ALA A 163 -14.96 -12.70 -1.29
C ALA A 163 -15.42 -13.92 -0.48
N GLN A 164 -16.62 -13.84 0.10
CA GLN A 164 -17.25 -15.03 0.64
C GLN A 164 -17.45 -15.95 -0.55
N PRO A 165 -17.06 -17.24 -0.48
CA PRO A 165 -17.54 -18.18 -1.49
C PRO A 165 -19.06 -18.08 -1.45
N VAL A 166 -19.67 -17.74 -2.59
CA VAL A 166 -21.11 -17.81 -2.75
C VAL A 166 -21.47 -19.27 -2.49
N ALA A 167 -22.14 -19.54 -1.38
CA ALA A 167 -22.68 -20.86 -1.11
C ALA A 167 -23.77 -21.10 -2.16
N ALA A 168 -23.54 -22.10 -3.02
CA ALA A 168 -24.52 -22.62 -3.96
C ALA A 168 -25.58 -23.44 -3.22
#